data_AF-A0A645GYL6-F1
#
_entry.id   AF-A0A645GYL6-F1
#
_cell.length_a   1.000
_cell.length_b   1.000
_cell.length_c   1.000
_cell.angle_alpha   90.00
_cell.angle_beta   90.00
_cell.angle_gamma   90.00
#
_symmetry.space_group_name_H-M   'P 1'
#
loop_
_entity.id
_entity.type
_entity.pdbx_description
1 polymer ?
#
loop_
_entity_poly.entity_id
_entity_poly.type
_entity_poly.pdbx_seq_one_letter_code
_entity_poly.pdbx_strand_id
1 'polypeptide(L)'
;MAGFFYGKLLNAVKGAEMMIATYTGFSIVAVSCLAWLMIPFSNPSMAWFMGKGLRETVQLDVVNAGQVFDRFLQFQIGETVVPTGLLLVVGLFCFGVYLFFLSKTGLAISAGGMNPKFSHASGLNIDRNRIIANVLSTILGAIGIIVYSQSFGFVQLYTAPLMMAFPAVAAVLIGGATASRAKVSHVVIGVVLFQGLLTISLPVTNKIFAGTDLSEIMRAAIQNGIILYALTQVKGVIKK
;
A
#
# COMPACT_ATOMS: atom_id res chain seq x y z
N MET A 1 -8.56 -7.01 14.95
CA MET A 1 -9.19 -6.13 15.95
C MET A 1 -9.18 -4.66 15.52
N ALA A 2 -8.03 -4.08 15.17
CA ALA A 2 -7.93 -2.66 14.78
C ALA A 2 -8.89 -2.24 13.65
N GLY A 3 -9.01 -3.04 12.58
CA GLY A 3 -9.90 -2.74 11.45
C GLY A 3 -11.40 -2.67 11.79
N PHE A 4 -11.86 -3.39 12.84
CA PHE A 4 -13.26 -3.36 13.25
C PHE A 4 -13.61 -2.06 13.99
N PHE A 5 -12.76 -1.66 14.94
CA PHE A 5 -12.91 -0.39 15.64
C PHE A 5 -12.76 0.80 14.68
N TYR A 6 -11.80 0.73 13.76
CA TYR A 6 -11.63 1.70 12.70
C TYR A 6 -12.88 1.79 11.80
N GLY A 7 -13.45 0.65 11.40
CA GLY A 7 -14.68 0.64 10.62
C GLY A 7 -15.89 1.23 11.35
N LYS A 8 -16.02 0.97 12.66
CA LYS A 8 -17.07 1.55 13.49
C LYS A 8 -16.90 3.07 13.66
N LEU A 9 -15.66 3.53 13.83
CA LEU A 9 -15.32 4.95 13.91
C LEU A 9 -15.63 5.67 12.60
N LEU A 10 -15.25 5.11 11.45
CA LEU A 10 -15.57 5.71 10.15
C LEU A 10 -17.08 5.75 9.87
N ASN A 11 -17.85 4.75 10.31
CA ASN A 11 -19.31 4.79 10.19
C ASN A 11 -19.95 5.85 11.08
N ALA A 12 -19.35 6.20 12.22
CA ALA A 12 -19.83 7.24 13.10
C ALA A 12 -19.60 8.65 12.52
N VAL A 13 -18.65 8.81 11.59
CA VAL A 13 -18.29 10.12 11.03
C VAL A 13 -18.37 10.17 9.50
N LYS A 14 -19.54 9.75 8.99
CA LYS A 14 -19.90 9.83 7.58
C LYS A 14 -19.82 11.28 7.09
N GLY A 15 -19.11 11.50 5.99
CA GLY A 15 -18.92 12.83 5.38
C GLY A 15 -17.60 13.54 5.75
N ALA A 16 -16.97 13.20 6.88
CA ALA A 16 -15.62 13.69 7.25
C ALA A 16 -14.57 12.56 7.26
N GLU A 17 -14.88 11.45 6.60
CA GLU A 17 -14.16 10.18 6.64
C GLU A 17 -12.69 10.33 6.24
N MET A 18 -12.40 11.15 5.23
CA MET A 18 -11.04 11.35 4.72
C MET A 18 -10.14 12.04 5.76
N MET A 19 -10.63 13.10 6.41
CA MET A 19 -9.85 13.81 7.43
C MET A 19 -9.60 12.90 8.63
N ILE A 20 -10.65 12.22 9.10
CA ILE A 20 -10.58 11.38 10.29
C ILE A 20 -9.76 10.13 10.05
N ALA A 21 -9.85 9.53 8.86
CA ALA A 21 -8.97 8.44 8.44
C ALA A 21 -7.50 8.87 8.51
N THR A 22 -7.19 10.06 8.00
CA THR A 22 -5.83 10.61 7.97
C THR A 22 -5.29 10.88 9.38
N TYR A 23 -6.05 11.58 10.21
CA TYR A 23 -5.66 11.84 11.60
C TYR A 23 -5.51 10.55 12.42
N THR A 24 -6.45 9.61 12.27
CA THR A 24 -6.37 8.31 12.94
C THR A 24 -5.12 7.54 12.49
N GLY A 25 -4.78 7.59 11.21
CA GLY A 25 -3.55 7.01 10.68
C GLY A 25 -2.29 7.59 11.32
N PHE A 26 -2.16 8.93 11.35
CA PHE A 26 -1.05 9.60 12.02
C PHE A 26 -0.96 9.24 13.51
N SER A 27 -2.09 9.23 14.22
CA SER A 27 -2.12 8.89 15.65
C SER A 27 -1.74 7.44 15.94
N ILE A 28 -2.24 6.48 15.16
CA ILE A 28 -1.90 5.06 15.33
C ILE A 28 -0.40 4.83 15.08
N VAL A 29 0.15 5.48 14.06
CA VAL A 29 1.59 5.38 13.75
C VAL A 29 2.40 6.00 14.88
N ALA A 30 2.03 7.17 15.41
CA ALA A 30 2.72 7.78 16.55
C ALA A 30 2.70 6.88 17.79
N VAL A 31 1.56 6.25 18.10
CA VAL A 31 1.46 5.26 19.19
C VAL A 31 2.32 4.02 18.91
N SER A 32 2.37 3.57 17.66
CA SER A 32 3.21 2.43 17.25
C SER A 32 4.69 2.77 17.42
N CYS A 33 5.13 3.97 17.06
CA CYS A 33 6.48 4.46 17.29
C CYS A 33 6.85 4.44 18.79
N LEU A 34 5.93 4.87 19.66
CA LEU A 34 6.13 4.80 21.11
C LEU A 34 6.20 3.35 21.61
N ALA A 35 5.37 2.46 21.07
CA ALA A 35 5.43 1.03 21.39
C ALA A 35 6.78 0.41 21.00
N TRP A 36 7.29 0.72 19.80
CA TRP A 36 8.62 0.27 19.35
C TRP A 36 9.78 0.84 20.18
N LEU A 37 9.59 1.93 20.91
CA LEU A 37 10.59 2.46 21.84
C LEU A 37 10.50 1.82 23.23
N MET A 38 9.30 1.42 23.67
CA MET A 38 9.06 0.86 25.00
C MET A 38 9.24 -0.66 25.09
N ILE A 39 9.15 -1.39 23.98
CA ILE A 39 9.36 -2.84 23.98
C ILE A 39 10.83 -3.16 24.30
N PRO A 40 11.13 -3.96 25.33
CA PRO A 40 12.50 -4.36 25.62
C PRO A 40 12.99 -5.37 24.58
N PHE A 41 14.01 -5.02 23.80
CA PHE A 41 14.60 -5.91 22.81
C PHE A 41 15.85 -6.60 23.35
N SER A 42 15.84 -7.93 23.30
CA SER A 42 16.96 -8.76 23.76
C SER A 42 18.07 -8.93 22.71
N ASN A 43 17.83 -8.58 21.44
CA ASN A 43 18.82 -8.77 20.36
C ASN A 43 19.56 -7.45 20.02
N PRO A 44 20.89 -7.36 20.27
CA PRO A 44 21.68 -6.16 20.03
C PRO A 44 21.78 -5.74 18.55
N SER A 45 21.49 -6.62 17.60
CA SER A 45 21.50 -6.30 16.16
C SER A 45 20.31 -5.45 15.71
N MET A 46 19.23 -5.39 16.49
CA MET A 46 18.04 -4.60 16.18
C MET A 46 17.99 -3.27 16.95
N ALA A 47 18.88 -3.08 17.94
CA ALA A 47 18.97 -1.88 18.74
C ALA A 47 19.83 -0.78 18.08
N TRP A 48 19.57 0.48 18.42
CA TRP A 48 20.42 1.61 18.03
C TRP A 48 21.89 1.37 18.43
N PHE A 49 22.83 1.82 17.58
CA PHE A 49 24.28 1.72 17.83
C PHE A 49 24.72 2.42 19.14
N MET A 50 23.95 3.42 19.60
CA MET A 50 24.22 4.23 20.80
C MET A 50 22.89 4.56 21.53
N GLY A 51 22.15 3.56 22.01
CA GLY A 51 20.97 3.82 22.84
C GLY A 51 19.98 2.67 23.02
N LYS A 52 18.94 2.90 23.85
CA LYS A 52 17.79 2.01 24.01
C LYS A 52 16.70 2.39 22.99
N GLY A 53 16.39 1.48 22.07
CA GLY A 53 15.35 1.65 21.04
C GLY A 53 15.67 0.84 19.80
N LEU A 54 14.65 0.55 18.99
CA LEU A 54 14.77 -0.20 17.73
C LEU A 54 15.32 0.72 16.62
N ARG A 55 16.16 0.22 15.70
CA ARG A 55 16.61 1.01 14.54
C ARG A 55 15.45 1.36 13.63
N GLU A 56 15.53 2.52 12.97
CA GLU A 56 14.51 2.93 11.99
C GLU A 56 14.41 1.93 10.83
N THR A 57 15.54 1.41 10.39
CA THR A 57 15.62 0.34 9.41
C THR A 57 16.30 -0.87 10.05
N VAL A 58 15.59 -1.98 10.17
CA VAL A 58 16.14 -3.27 10.59
C VAL A 58 16.33 -4.12 9.34
N GLN A 59 17.59 -4.45 9.04
CA GLN A 59 17.91 -5.38 7.96
C GLN A 59 17.47 -6.80 8.36
N LEU A 60 16.60 -7.41 7.55
CA LEU A 60 16.15 -8.80 7.72
C LEU A 60 17.24 -9.83 7.37
N ASP A 61 18.33 -9.37 6.76
CA ASP A 61 19.48 -10.19 6.38
C ASP A 61 20.20 -10.77 7.61
N VAL A 62 20.14 -10.09 8.76
CA VAL A 62 20.71 -10.56 10.03
C VAL A 62 19.93 -11.75 10.62
N VAL A 63 18.73 -12.04 10.10
CA VAL A 63 17.81 -13.09 10.61
C VAL A 63 17.53 -14.18 9.55
N ASN A 64 18.25 -14.19 8.40
CA ASN A 64 18.00 -15.13 7.29
C ASN A 64 16.54 -15.15 6.79
N ALA A 65 15.79 -14.05 6.98
CA ALA A 65 14.38 -13.94 6.64
C ALA A 65 14.10 -12.99 5.45
N GLY A 66 15.13 -12.32 4.92
CA GLY A 66 15.02 -11.52 3.70
C GLY A 66 14.88 -12.40 2.46
N GLN A 67 14.07 -11.97 1.49
CA GLN A 67 13.97 -12.57 0.15
C GLN A 67 13.49 -14.04 0.12
N VAL A 68 12.83 -14.56 1.17
CA VAL A 68 12.36 -15.96 1.16
C VAL A 68 11.36 -16.22 0.01
N PHE A 69 10.55 -15.23 -0.38
CA PHE A 69 9.63 -15.34 -1.51
C PHE A 69 10.31 -15.06 -2.86
N ASP A 70 11.33 -14.21 -2.87
CA ASP A 70 12.12 -13.92 -4.08
C ASP A 70 13.03 -15.08 -4.47
N ARG A 71 13.56 -15.81 -3.48
CA ARG A 71 14.40 -17.01 -3.67
C ARG A 71 13.58 -18.28 -3.89
N PHE A 72 12.32 -18.31 -3.44
CA PHE A 72 11.42 -19.44 -3.71
C PHE A 72 11.03 -19.43 -5.20
N LEU A 73 11.50 -20.45 -5.93
CA LEU A 73 11.21 -20.70 -7.34
C LEU A 73 11.88 -19.77 -8.37
N GLN A 74 12.93 -19.02 -7.99
CA GLN A 74 13.65 -18.12 -8.91
C GLN A 74 14.04 -18.82 -10.23
N PHE A 75 13.70 -18.20 -11.35
CA PHE A 75 14.07 -18.68 -12.68
C PHE A 75 15.02 -17.67 -13.32
N GLN A 76 16.17 -18.14 -13.80
CA GLN A 76 17.12 -17.30 -14.52
C GLN A 76 16.82 -17.39 -16.01
N ILE A 77 16.60 -16.25 -16.65
CA ILE A 77 16.55 -16.13 -18.11
C ILE A 77 17.67 -15.17 -18.49
N GLY A 78 18.81 -15.71 -18.94
CA GLY A 78 20.01 -14.93 -19.26
C GLY A 78 20.66 -14.31 -18.02
N GLU A 79 20.96 -13.00 -18.06
CA GLU A 79 21.54 -12.24 -16.93
C GLU A 79 20.49 -11.70 -15.94
N THR A 80 19.18 -11.90 -16.21
CA THR A 80 18.10 -11.36 -15.38
C THR A 80 17.51 -12.44 -14.49
N VAL A 81 17.60 -12.25 -13.17
CA VAL A 81 16.92 -13.09 -12.17
C VAL A 81 15.46 -12.64 -12.08
N VAL A 82 14.52 -13.50 -12.47
CA VAL A 82 13.09 -13.22 -12.35
C VAL A 82 12.59 -13.82 -11.03
N PRO A 83 12.15 -13.02 -10.05
CA PRO A 83 11.56 -13.50 -8.80
C PRO A 83 10.11 -13.96 -9.05
N THR A 84 9.97 -15.13 -9.67
CA THR A 84 8.69 -15.78 -9.99
C THR A 84 7.86 -16.09 -8.74
N GLY A 85 8.50 -16.38 -7.61
CA GLY A 85 7.82 -16.62 -6.33
C GLY A 85 7.02 -15.42 -5.83
N LEU A 86 7.61 -14.22 -5.88
CA LEU A 86 6.92 -12.98 -5.54
C LEU A 86 5.76 -12.70 -6.51
N LEU A 87 5.97 -12.88 -7.81
CA LEU A 87 4.92 -12.72 -8.82
C LEU A 87 3.76 -13.69 -8.60
N LEU A 88 4.04 -14.93 -8.20
CA LEU A 88 3.02 -15.93 -7.88
C LEU A 88 2.23 -15.52 -6.63
N VAL A 89 2.90 -15.09 -5.57
CA VAL A 89 2.25 -14.60 -4.34
C VAL A 89 1.34 -13.41 -4.64
N VAL A 90 1.82 -12.42 -5.39
CA VAL A 90 1.00 -11.27 -5.82
C VAL A 90 -0.16 -11.73 -6.69
N GLY A 91 0.07 -12.62 -7.65
CA GLY A 91 -0.96 -13.21 -8.50
C GLY A 91 -2.04 -13.94 -7.69
N LEU A 92 -1.66 -14.70 -6.66
CA LEU A 92 -2.57 -15.38 -5.75
C LEU A 92 -3.44 -14.39 -4.96
N PHE A 93 -2.85 -13.32 -4.44
CA PHE A 93 -3.62 -12.27 -3.75
C PHE A 93 -4.56 -11.53 -4.69
N CYS A 94 -4.10 -11.18 -5.90
CA CYS A 94 -4.94 -10.58 -6.93
C CYS A 94 -6.11 -11.51 -7.31
N PHE A 95 -5.86 -12.81 -7.45
CA PHE A 95 -6.88 -13.80 -7.73
C PHE A 95 -7.86 -13.97 -6.56
N GLY A 96 -7.37 -13.99 -5.31
CA GLY A 96 -8.22 -14.06 -4.12
C GLY A 96 -9.14 -12.84 -3.97
N VAL A 97 -8.61 -11.63 -4.21
CA VAL A 97 -9.41 -10.40 -4.24
C VAL A 97 -10.42 -10.42 -5.38
N TYR A 98 -10.03 -10.91 -6.56
CA TYR A 98 -10.94 -11.08 -7.69
C TYR A 98 -12.12 -12.00 -7.30
N LEU A 99 -11.85 -13.20 -6.76
CA LEU A 99 -12.88 -14.12 -6.29
C LEU A 99 -13.76 -13.51 -5.18
N PHE A 100 -13.18 -12.73 -4.28
CA PHE A 100 -13.94 -12.04 -3.24
C PHE A 100 -14.98 -11.08 -3.84
N PHE A 101 -14.63 -10.34 -4.90
CA PHE A 101 -15.57 -9.45 -5.58
C PHE A 101 -16.64 -10.19 -6.40
N LEU A 102 -16.44 -11.48 -6.71
CA LEU A 102 -17.50 -12.34 -7.27
C LEU A 102 -18.46 -12.86 -6.18
N SER A 103 -18.09 -12.79 -4.90
CA SER A 103 -18.94 -13.25 -3.79
C SER A 103 -20.10 -12.29 -3.51
N LYS A 104 -21.16 -12.81 -2.86
CA LYS A 104 -22.33 -12.00 -2.44
C LYS A 104 -21.93 -10.79 -1.58
N THR A 105 -20.95 -10.97 -0.69
CA THR A 105 -20.45 -9.90 0.18
C THR A 105 -19.67 -8.85 -0.61
N GLY A 106 -18.82 -9.27 -1.55
CA GLY A 106 -18.06 -8.36 -2.41
C GLY A 106 -18.96 -7.52 -3.32
N LEU A 107 -20.00 -8.15 -3.91
CA LEU A 107 -21.01 -7.46 -4.70
C LEU A 107 -21.80 -6.44 -3.86
N ALA A 108 -22.18 -6.81 -2.64
CA ALA A 108 -22.90 -5.91 -1.73
C ALA A 108 -22.05 -4.70 -1.27
N ILE A 109 -20.74 -4.89 -1.09
CA ILE A 109 -19.79 -3.80 -0.82
C ILE A 109 -19.66 -2.89 -2.04
N SER A 110 -19.49 -3.47 -3.24
CA SER A 110 -19.36 -2.70 -4.48
C SER A 110 -20.61 -1.87 -4.79
N ALA A 111 -21.81 -2.46 -4.64
CA ALA A 111 -23.07 -1.75 -4.79
C ALA A 111 -23.20 -0.58 -3.80
N GLY A 112 -22.84 -0.82 -2.53
CA GLY A 112 -22.84 0.21 -1.48
C GLY A 112 -21.89 1.38 -1.76
N GLY A 113 -20.75 1.11 -2.41
CA GLY A 113 -19.78 2.13 -2.82
C GLY A 113 -20.22 2.97 -4.02
N MET A 114 -20.98 2.39 -4.97
CA MET A 114 -21.46 3.12 -6.16
C MET A 114 -22.61 4.08 -5.83
N ASN A 115 -23.62 3.59 -5.10
CA ASN A 115 -24.75 4.42 -4.68
C ASN A 115 -25.31 3.91 -3.33
N PRO A 116 -24.95 4.57 -2.21
CA PRO A 116 -25.42 4.15 -0.90
C PRO A 116 -26.93 4.33 -0.74
N LYS A 117 -27.55 5.38 -1.32
CA LYS A 117 -29.01 5.58 -1.19
C LYS A 117 -29.79 4.46 -1.89
N PHE A 118 -29.36 4.09 -3.09
CA PHE A 118 -29.98 2.99 -3.85
C PHE A 118 -29.79 1.64 -3.13
N SER A 119 -28.58 1.38 -2.64
CA SER A 119 -28.27 0.13 -1.92
C SER A 119 -29.08 -0.02 -0.64
N HIS A 120 -29.32 1.07 0.09
CA HIS A 120 -30.17 1.06 1.28
C HIS A 120 -31.62 0.73 0.94
N ALA A 121 -32.15 1.32 -0.14
CA ALA A 121 -33.49 1.05 -0.63
C ALA A 121 -33.67 -0.41 -1.11
N SER A 122 -32.59 -1.04 -1.61
CA SER A 122 -32.57 -2.46 -1.96
C SER A 122 -32.39 -3.42 -0.77
N GLY A 123 -32.39 -2.92 0.47
CA GLY A 123 -32.29 -3.74 1.68
C GLY A 123 -30.87 -4.15 2.09
N LEU A 124 -29.83 -3.58 1.48
CA LEU A 124 -28.44 -3.85 1.87
C LEU A 124 -28.06 -3.06 3.13
N ASN A 125 -27.46 -3.75 4.10
CA ASN A 125 -26.90 -3.09 5.29
C ASN A 125 -25.53 -2.46 4.97
N ILE A 126 -25.54 -1.18 4.63
CA ILE A 126 -24.36 -0.41 4.23
C ILE A 126 -23.33 -0.34 5.36
N ASP A 127 -23.78 -0.14 6.60
CA ASP A 127 -22.88 0.02 7.75
C ASP A 127 -22.07 -1.26 8.01
N ARG A 128 -22.73 -2.42 7.92
CA ARG A 128 -22.06 -3.72 8.04
C ARG A 128 -21.08 -3.93 6.88
N ASN A 129 -21.49 -3.62 5.65
CA ASN A 129 -20.63 -3.79 4.47
C ASN A 129 -19.38 -2.92 4.55
N ARG A 130 -19.51 -1.67 5.04
CA ARG A 130 -18.39 -0.75 5.25
C ARG A 130 -17.40 -1.25 6.30
N ILE A 131 -17.88 -1.80 7.41
CA ILE A 131 -16.99 -2.37 8.45
C ILE A 131 -16.21 -3.56 7.88
N ILE A 132 -16.88 -4.46 7.16
CA ILE A 132 -16.22 -5.61 6.53
C ILE A 132 -15.17 -5.15 5.52
N ALA A 133 -15.50 -4.17 4.68
CA ALA A 133 -14.56 -3.59 3.72
C ALA A 133 -13.33 -3.00 4.42
N ASN A 134 -13.51 -2.23 5.49
CA ASN A 134 -12.41 -1.63 6.24
C ASN A 134 -11.53 -2.67 6.94
N VAL A 135 -12.12 -3.73 7.50
CA VAL A 135 -11.38 -4.84 8.11
C VAL A 135 -10.52 -5.55 7.06
N LEU A 136 -11.11 -5.90 5.91
CA LEU A 136 -10.39 -6.59 4.82
C LEU A 136 -9.26 -5.72 4.25
N SER A 137 -9.51 -4.43 4.01
CA SER A 137 -8.49 -3.49 3.53
C SER A 137 -7.33 -3.35 4.52
N THR A 138 -7.62 -3.34 5.82
CA THR A 138 -6.57 -3.26 6.86
C THR A 138 -5.72 -4.52 6.89
N ILE A 139 -6.34 -5.70 6.77
CA ILE A 139 -5.63 -6.99 6.74
C ILE A 139 -4.76 -7.10 5.49
N LEU A 140 -5.32 -6.81 4.31
CA LEU A 140 -4.59 -6.86 3.05
C LEU A 140 -3.46 -5.84 3.00
N GLY A 141 -3.67 -4.64 3.54
CA GLY A 141 -2.63 -3.62 3.67
C GLY A 141 -1.48 -4.07 4.58
N ALA A 142 -1.80 -4.67 5.73
CA ALA A 142 -0.79 -5.21 6.65
C ALA A 142 0.04 -6.33 6.01
N ILE A 143 -0.62 -7.28 5.33
CA ILE A 143 0.07 -8.35 4.59
C ILE A 143 0.95 -7.75 3.48
N GLY A 144 0.46 -6.75 2.75
CA GLY A 144 1.22 -6.08 1.70
C GLY A 144 2.51 -5.42 2.20
N ILE A 145 2.46 -4.73 3.35
CA ILE A 145 3.64 -4.13 3.98
C ILE A 145 4.65 -5.22 4.39
N ILE A 146 4.18 -6.34 4.94
CA ILE A 146 5.06 -7.45 5.34
C ILE A 146 5.75 -8.07 4.12
N VAL A 147 5.00 -8.35 3.05
CA VAL A 147 5.54 -8.90 1.79
C VAL A 147 6.55 -7.93 1.17
N TYR A 148 6.25 -6.62 1.17
CA TYR A 148 7.18 -5.59 0.70
C TYR A 148 8.47 -5.60 1.52
N SER A 149 8.39 -5.53 2.84
CA SER A 149 9.58 -5.50 3.70
C SER A 149 10.42 -6.77 3.56
N GLN A 150 9.78 -7.91 3.34
CA GLN A 150 10.47 -9.17 3.12
C GLN A 150 11.22 -9.19 1.78
N SER A 151 10.62 -8.70 0.69
CA SER A 151 11.26 -8.64 -0.62
C SER A 151 12.43 -7.64 -0.64
N PHE A 152 12.26 -6.48 -0.01
CA PHE A 152 13.34 -5.48 0.12
C PHE A 152 14.45 -5.88 1.10
N GLY A 153 14.23 -6.90 1.95
CA GLY A 153 15.22 -7.36 2.91
C GLY A 153 15.43 -6.41 4.10
N PHE A 154 14.54 -5.44 4.32
CA PHE A 154 14.54 -4.59 5.50
C PHE A 154 13.12 -4.18 5.92
N VAL A 155 12.92 -3.97 7.22
CA VAL A 155 11.69 -3.42 7.79
C VAL A 155 11.96 -1.99 8.25
N GLN A 156 11.11 -1.06 7.82
CA GLN A 156 11.08 0.29 8.36
C GLN A 156 9.92 0.42 9.36
N LEU A 157 10.24 0.66 10.64
CA LEU A 157 9.31 0.42 11.76
C LEU A 157 8.51 1.65 12.19
N TYR A 158 8.97 2.85 11.83
CA TYR A 158 8.37 4.11 12.28
C TYR A 158 7.33 4.65 11.30
N THR A 159 7.66 5.69 10.54
CA THR A 159 6.70 6.42 9.68
C THR A 159 6.52 5.80 8.30
N ALA A 160 7.40 4.86 7.91
CA ALA A 160 7.36 4.24 6.59
C ALA A 160 6.04 3.53 6.25
N PRO A 161 5.38 2.77 7.15
CA PRO A 161 4.08 2.17 6.87
C PRO A 161 3.02 3.19 6.43
N LEU A 162 3.10 4.42 6.94
CA LEU A 162 2.18 5.50 6.56
C LEU A 162 2.43 5.99 5.13
N MET A 163 3.70 6.11 4.75
CA MET A 163 4.10 6.62 3.43
C MET A 163 3.87 5.60 2.31
N MET A 164 3.89 4.30 2.62
CA MET A 164 3.64 3.22 1.66
C MET A 164 2.26 3.25 1.00
N ALA A 165 1.27 3.87 1.64
CA ALA A 165 -0.08 3.95 1.09
C ALA A 165 -0.16 4.86 -0.16
N PHE A 166 0.66 5.92 -0.25
CA PHE A 166 0.57 6.90 -1.34
C PHE A 166 0.98 6.33 -2.71
N PRO A 167 2.14 5.66 -2.87
CA PRO A 167 2.49 5.03 -4.14
C PRO A 167 1.50 3.96 -4.57
N ALA A 168 0.96 3.18 -3.62
CA ALA A 168 -0.02 2.14 -3.92
C ALA A 168 -1.33 2.73 -4.48
N VAL A 169 -1.85 3.80 -3.87
CA VAL A 169 -3.04 4.49 -4.36
C VAL A 169 -2.76 5.15 -5.72
N ALA A 170 -1.61 5.80 -5.88
CA ALA A 170 -1.22 6.42 -7.14
C ALA A 170 -1.12 5.42 -8.29
N ALA A 171 -0.49 4.26 -8.07
CA ALA A 171 -0.38 3.21 -9.07
C ALA A 171 -1.76 2.73 -9.54
N VAL A 172 -2.69 2.46 -8.62
CA VAL A 172 -4.05 2.01 -8.97
C VAL A 172 -4.82 3.07 -9.78
N LEU A 173 -4.67 4.35 -9.46
CA LEU A 173 -5.30 5.46 -10.17
C LEU A 173 -4.71 5.65 -11.58
N ILE A 174 -3.40 5.53 -11.73
CA ILE A 174 -2.73 5.55 -13.05
C ILE A 174 -3.18 4.38 -13.92
N GLY A 175 -3.46 3.24 -13.31
CA GLY A 175 -4.07 2.09 -13.97
C GLY A 175 -5.50 2.33 -14.47
N GLY A 176 -6.10 3.50 -14.24
CA GLY A 176 -7.42 3.92 -14.72
C GLY A 176 -8.56 3.69 -13.72
N ALA A 177 -8.26 3.34 -12.47
CA ALA A 177 -9.29 3.21 -11.45
C ALA A 177 -9.90 4.58 -11.10
N THR A 178 -11.18 4.60 -10.78
CA THR A 178 -11.87 5.79 -10.26
C THR A 178 -12.35 5.52 -8.83
N ALA A 179 -12.73 6.59 -8.12
CA ALA A 179 -13.26 6.47 -6.75
C ALA A 179 -14.50 5.57 -6.65
N SER A 180 -15.27 5.43 -7.74
CA SER A 180 -16.48 4.59 -7.79
C SER A 180 -16.24 3.19 -8.36
N ARG A 181 -15.18 3.01 -9.18
CA ARG A 181 -14.93 1.77 -9.93
C ARG A 181 -13.44 1.43 -9.90
N ALA A 182 -13.10 0.40 -9.14
CA ALA A 182 -11.78 -0.22 -9.13
C ALA A 182 -11.91 -1.73 -9.41
N LYS A 183 -11.00 -2.28 -10.22
CA LYS A 183 -10.89 -3.73 -10.52
C LYS A 183 -9.44 -4.15 -10.40
N VAL A 184 -9.21 -5.44 -10.18
CA VAL A 184 -7.87 -6.05 -10.11
C VAL A 184 -7.02 -5.75 -11.36
N SER A 185 -7.63 -5.64 -12.54
CA SER A 185 -6.94 -5.25 -13.77
C SER A 185 -6.26 -3.87 -13.68
N HIS A 186 -6.89 -2.88 -13.04
CA HIS A 186 -6.30 -1.55 -12.86
C HIS A 186 -5.11 -1.61 -11.90
N VAL A 187 -5.12 -2.52 -10.93
CA VAL A 187 -3.98 -2.72 -10.02
C VAL A 187 -2.78 -3.26 -10.80
N VAL A 188 -2.97 -4.31 -11.60
CA VAL A 188 -1.89 -4.94 -12.37
C VAL A 188 -1.31 -3.95 -13.40
N ILE A 189 -2.16 -3.33 -14.21
CA ILE A 189 -1.74 -2.34 -15.21
C ILE A 189 -1.09 -1.14 -14.52
N GLY A 190 -1.69 -0.65 -13.45
CA GLY A 190 -1.21 0.50 -12.69
C GLY A 190 0.17 0.30 -12.07
N VAL A 191 0.44 -0.87 -11.48
CA VAL A 191 1.76 -1.20 -10.92
C VAL A 191 2.81 -1.28 -12.02
N VAL A 192 2.51 -1.93 -13.14
CA VAL A 192 3.43 -2.02 -14.29
C VAL A 192 3.75 -0.63 -14.85
N LEU A 193 2.73 0.22 -15.05
CA LEU A 193 2.92 1.58 -15.55
C LEU A 193 3.69 2.46 -14.55
N PHE A 194 3.32 2.42 -13.27
CA PHE A 194 3.98 3.23 -12.24
C PHE A 194 5.45 2.85 -12.09
N GLN A 195 5.75 1.55 -11.96
CA GLN A 195 7.13 1.08 -11.84
C GLN A 195 7.92 1.25 -13.14
N GLY A 196 7.27 1.08 -14.29
CA GLY A 196 7.87 1.33 -15.61
C GLY A 196 8.27 2.80 -15.79
N LEU A 197 7.39 3.74 -15.42
CA LEU A 197 7.69 5.16 -15.43
C LEU A 197 8.88 5.48 -14.54
N LEU A 198 8.93 4.96 -13.32
CA LEU A 198 10.05 5.18 -12.39
C LEU A 198 11.37 4.61 -12.92
N THR A 199 11.32 3.42 -13.52
CA THR A 199 12.52 2.73 -14.05
C THR A 199 13.09 3.46 -15.26
N ILE A 200 12.23 3.99 -16.14
CA ILE A 200 12.65 4.76 -17.32
C ILE A 200 13.07 6.19 -16.95
N SER A 201 12.55 6.74 -15.84
CA SER A 201 12.86 8.10 -15.40
C SER A 201 14.37 8.31 -15.17
N LEU A 202 15.04 7.36 -14.49
CA LEU A 202 16.48 7.44 -14.19
C LEU A 202 17.38 7.56 -15.44
N PRO A 203 17.32 6.65 -16.44
CA PRO A 203 18.15 6.77 -17.63
C PRO A 203 17.81 8.00 -18.48
N VAL A 204 16.55 8.43 -18.51
CA VAL A 204 16.14 9.65 -19.20
C VAL A 204 16.72 10.89 -18.52
N THR A 205 16.63 10.98 -17.19
CA THR A 205 17.23 12.07 -16.40
C THR A 205 18.74 12.10 -16.56
N ASN A 206 19.42 10.95 -16.50
CA ASN A 206 20.88 10.87 -16.67
C ASN A 206 21.34 11.36 -18.06
N LYS A 207 20.53 11.17 -19.10
CA LYS A 207 20.84 11.70 -20.45
C LYS A 207 20.60 13.20 -20.59
N ILE A 208 19.61 13.75 -19.87
CA ILE A 208 19.27 15.18 -19.94
C ILE A 208 20.19 16.01 -19.03
N PHE A 209 20.60 15.46 -17.88
CA PHE A 209 21.39 16.14 -16.85
C PHE A 209 22.74 15.45 -16.58
N ALA A 210 23.42 15.05 -17.66
CA ALA A 210 24.69 14.34 -17.58
C ALA A 210 25.72 15.09 -16.71
N GLY A 211 26.22 14.42 -15.66
CA GLY A 211 27.32 14.93 -14.82
C GLY A 211 26.92 15.62 -13.51
N THR A 212 25.66 15.56 -13.09
CA THR A 212 25.21 16.11 -11.80
C THR A 212 24.56 15.05 -10.93
N ASP A 213 24.80 15.09 -9.61
CA ASP A 213 24.11 14.24 -8.60
C ASP A 213 22.59 14.52 -8.50
N LEU A 214 22.04 15.34 -9.40
CA LEU A 214 20.63 15.72 -9.50
C LEU A 214 19.72 14.55 -9.86
N SER A 215 20.25 13.42 -10.34
CA SER A 215 19.45 12.28 -10.81
C SER A 215 18.56 11.68 -9.73
N GLU A 216 19.01 11.66 -8.47
CA GLU A 216 18.22 11.15 -7.36
C GLU A 216 17.11 12.12 -6.94
N ILE A 217 17.43 13.41 -6.88
CA ILE A 217 16.46 14.47 -6.59
C ILE A 217 15.37 14.49 -7.67
N MET A 218 15.76 14.33 -8.93
CA MET A 218 14.83 14.26 -10.05
C MET A 218 13.96 13.00 -10.01
N ARG A 219 14.51 11.84 -9.63
CA ARG A 219 13.69 10.64 -9.42
C ARG A 219 12.62 10.88 -8.36
N ALA A 220 13.01 11.44 -7.21
CA ALA A 220 12.08 11.76 -6.14
C ALA A 220 11.02 12.80 -6.58
N ALA A 221 11.42 13.81 -7.35
CA ALA A 221 10.50 14.81 -7.90
C ALA A 221 9.49 14.20 -8.88
N ILE A 222 9.95 13.33 -9.79
CA ILE A 222 9.08 12.63 -10.75
C ILE A 222 8.12 11.70 -10.01
N GLN A 223 8.60 10.92 -9.04
CA GLN A 223 7.76 10.03 -8.25
C GLN A 223 6.65 10.79 -7.53
N ASN A 224 6.99 11.87 -6.83
CA ASN A 224 6.00 12.71 -6.14
C ASN A 224 5.07 13.44 -7.12
N GLY A 225 5.57 13.87 -8.27
CA GLY A 225 4.78 14.48 -9.34
C GLY A 225 3.75 13.51 -9.93
N ILE A 226 4.14 12.25 -10.16
CA ILE A 226 3.23 11.18 -10.61
C ILE A 226 2.16 10.90 -9.55
N ILE A 227 2.54 10.81 -8.28
CA ILE A 227 1.59 10.63 -7.18
C ILE A 227 0.61 11.79 -7.12
N LEU A 228 1.09 13.03 -7.20
CA LEU A 228 0.25 14.22 -7.21
C LEU A 228 -0.71 14.21 -8.39
N TYR A 229 -0.22 13.93 -9.61
CA TYR A 229 -1.05 13.80 -10.80
C TYR A 229 -2.15 12.75 -10.61
N ALA A 230 -1.79 11.56 -10.14
CA ALA A 230 -2.74 10.48 -9.88
C ALA A 230 -3.83 10.90 -8.88
N LEU A 231 -3.45 11.57 -7.79
CA LEU A 231 -4.39 12.05 -6.78
C LEU A 231 -5.33 13.14 -7.29
N THR A 232 -4.92 13.95 -8.26
CA THR A 232 -5.84 14.94 -8.88
C THR A 232 -6.98 14.30 -9.67
N GLN A 233 -6.77 13.10 -10.23
CA GLN A 233 -7.80 12.34 -10.95
C GLN A 233 -8.97 11.91 -10.05
N VAL A 234 -8.74 11.80 -8.74
CA VAL A 234 -9.79 11.45 -7.75
C VAL A 234 -10.79 12.60 -7.56
N LYS A 235 -10.35 13.86 -7.73
CA LYS A 235 -11.17 15.06 -7.51
C LYS A 235 -12.12 15.40 -8.67
N GLY A 236 -12.08 14.68 -9.78
CA GLY A 236 -12.98 14.89 -10.92
C GLY A 236 -14.47 14.71 -10.63
N VAL A 237 -14.85 14.19 -9.45
CA VAL A 237 -16.25 14.00 -9.03
C VAL A 237 -16.76 15.13 -8.11
N ILE A 238 -15.90 16.06 -7.66
CA ILE A 238 -16.31 17.29 -6.96
C ILE A 238 -16.44 18.44 -7.97
N LYS A 239 -17.10 18.18 -9.10
CA LYS A 239 -17.74 19.25 -9.87
C LYS A 239 -19.22 19.19 -9.53
N LYS A 240 -19.68 20.28 -8.90
CA LYS A 240 -21.08 20.69 -8.86
C LYS A 240 -21.72 20.57 -10.25
#